data_AF-A0A2G9Y1M0-F1
#
_entry.id   AF-A0A2G9Y1M0-F1
#
_cell.length_a   1.000
_cell.length_b   1.000
_cell.length_c   1.000
_cell.angle_alpha   90.00
_cell.angle_beta   90.00
_cell.angle_gamma   90.00
#
_symmetry.space_group_name_H-M   'P 1'
#
loop_
_entity.id
_entity.type
_entity.pdbx_description
1 polymer ?
#
loop_
_entity_poly.entity_id
_entity_poly.type
_entity_poly.pdbx_seq_one_letter_code
_entity_poly.pdbx_strand_id
1 'polypeptide(L)'
;MPLLSRKEVLNLKLSSIPVDKLRELASNLEVDKRDTGADIVKRLLSCPATGKVIDDFMKLKYIKRIETRRSIISDSELKEELGKVKSFSWGVVQGQLDQKIQAEYVRKIVRYEDLLNSVKAKLHDDVTSYVICTWFNHWTTVLIEEHISTHHKVVPTLKNIKGIDIFFDGQPFDLKVTYLPRDYEPRYATESPKDLAI
;
A
#
# COMPACT_ATOMS: atom_id res chain seq x y z
N MET A 1 -24.33 -11.36 2.96
CA MET A 1 -24.23 -11.27 1.48
C MET A 1 -22.90 -10.60 1.15
N PRO A 2 -22.15 -11.06 0.13
CA PRO A 2 -20.95 -10.35 -0.33
C PRO A 2 -21.35 -8.97 -0.87
N LEU A 3 -20.48 -7.96 -0.66
CA LEU A 3 -20.73 -6.58 -1.11
C LEU A 3 -20.60 -6.47 -2.63
N LEU A 4 -19.57 -7.09 -3.19
CA LEU A 4 -19.34 -7.16 -4.64
C LEU A 4 -19.60 -8.56 -5.18
N SER A 5 -20.13 -8.62 -6.40
CA SER A 5 -20.30 -9.88 -7.13
C SER A 5 -18.95 -10.51 -7.47
N ARG A 6 -18.95 -11.83 -7.69
CA ARG A 6 -17.74 -12.57 -8.09
C ARG A 6 -17.08 -11.99 -9.35
N LYS A 7 -17.88 -11.51 -10.31
CA LYS A 7 -17.40 -10.92 -11.55
C LYS A 7 -16.71 -9.58 -11.32
N GLU A 8 -17.27 -8.74 -10.45
CA GLU A 8 -16.66 -7.45 -10.08
C GLU A 8 -15.34 -7.65 -9.34
N VAL A 9 -15.31 -8.56 -8.36
CA VAL A 9 -14.07 -8.90 -7.63
C VAL A 9 -13.01 -9.44 -8.58
N LEU A 10 -13.39 -10.32 -9.51
CA LEU A 10 -12.46 -10.86 -10.50
C LEU A 10 -11.87 -9.77 -11.40
N ASN A 11 -12.69 -8.82 -11.85
CA ASN A 11 -12.23 -7.68 -12.63
C ASN A 11 -11.23 -6.81 -11.84
N LEU A 12 -11.50 -6.56 -10.56
CA LEU A 12 -10.59 -5.83 -9.68
C LEU A 12 -9.26 -6.58 -9.48
N LYS A 13 -9.32 -7.89 -9.25
CA LYS A 13 -8.12 -8.75 -9.15
C LYS A 13 -7.26 -8.65 -10.39
N LEU A 14 -7.85 -8.86 -11.57
CA LEU A 14 -7.13 -8.78 -12.85
C LEU A 14 -6.56 -7.37 -13.11
N SER A 15 -7.30 -6.32 -12.76
CA SER A 15 -6.83 -4.92 -12.86
C SER A 15 -5.65 -4.63 -11.92
N SER A 16 -5.48 -5.43 -10.86
CA SER A 16 -4.40 -5.28 -9.87
C SER A 16 -3.13 -6.01 -10.28
N ILE A 17 -3.12 -6.65 -11.45
CA ILE A 17 -1.95 -7.34 -12.00
C ILE A 17 -1.29 -6.43 -13.04
N PRO A 18 0.03 -6.14 -12.92
CA PRO A 18 0.80 -5.45 -13.95
C PRO A 18 0.67 -6.13 -15.32
N VAL A 19 0.73 -5.36 -16.42
CA VAL A 19 0.48 -5.87 -17.78
C VAL A 19 1.45 -6.98 -18.20
N ASP A 20 2.71 -6.89 -17.80
CA ASP A 20 3.72 -7.94 -17.99
C ASP A 20 3.32 -9.26 -17.32
N LYS A 21 2.84 -9.20 -16.07
CA LYS A 21 2.34 -10.37 -15.33
C LYS A 21 1.00 -10.87 -15.86
N LEU A 22 0.14 -10.01 -16.38
CA LEU A 22 -1.10 -10.41 -17.05
C LEU A 22 -0.82 -11.24 -18.30
N ARG A 23 0.19 -10.88 -19.10
CA ARG A 23 0.61 -11.67 -20.28
C ARG A 23 1.16 -13.04 -19.89
N GLU A 24 1.90 -13.11 -18.78
CA GLU A 24 2.35 -14.39 -18.22
C GLU A 24 1.18 -15.25 -17.77
N LEU A 25 0.23 -14.69 -17.01
CA LEU A 25 -0.99 -15.38 -16.60
C LEU A 25 -1.81 -15.87 -17.80
N ALA A 26 -1.98 -15.04 -18.82
CA ALA A 26 -2.67 -15.41 -20.06
C ALA A 26 -1.97 -16.58 -20.77
N SER A 27 -0.63 -16.56 -20.83
CA SER A 27 0.16 -17.65 -21.41
C SER A 27 -0.02 -18.96 -20.64
N ASN A 28 -0.05 -18.91 -19.30
CA ASN A 28 -0.28 -20.08 -18.44
C ASN A 28 -1.69 -20.67 -18.59
N LEU A 29 -2.65 -19.87 -19.08
CA LEU A 29 -4.04 -20.26 -19.30
C LEU A 29 -4.36 -20.51 -20.79
N GLU A 30 -3.34 -20.56 -21.65
CA GLU A 30 -3.51 -20.73 -23.11
C GLU A 30 -4.41 -19.67 -23.77
N VAL A 31 -4.45 -18.46 -23.19
CA VAL A 31 -5.18 -17.30 -23.71
C VAL A 31 -4.24 -16.46 -24.57
N ASP A 32 -4.73 -15.96 -25.71
CA ASP A 32 -3.94 -15.09 -26.59
C ASP A 32 -3.44 -13.84 -25.85
N LYS A 33 -2.15 -13.55 -26.04
CA LYS A 33 -1.39 -12.48 -25.38
C LYS A 33 -1.06 -11.30 -26.30
N ARG A 34 -1.46 -11.37 -27.57
CA ARG A 34 -1.11 -10.39 -28.62
C ARG A 34 -1.81 -9.04 -28.48
N ASP A 35 -2.81 -8.96 -27.60
CA ASP A 35 -3.66 -7.78 -27.45
C ASP A 35 -3.22 -6.83 -26.31
N THR A 36 -3.96 -5.74 -26.14
CA THR A 36 -3.74 -4.77 -25.06
C THR A 36 -4.07 -5.36 -23.69
N GLY A 37 -3.62 -4.72 -22.60
CA GLY A 37 -3.93 -5.20 -21.24
C GLY A 37 -5.44 -5.32 -20.97
N ALA A 38 -6.25 -4.41 -21.51
CA ALA A 38 -7.72 -4.44 -21.35
C ALA A 38 -8.35 -5.63 -22.08
N ASP A 39 -7.85 -5.98 -23.27
CA ASP A 39 -8.34 -7.12 -24.03
C ASP A 39 -7.99 -8.45 -23.34
N ILE A 40 -6.78 -8.55 -22.77
CA ILE A 40 -6.36 -9.70 -21.96
C ILE A 40 -7.31 -9.86 -20.76
N VAL A 41 -7.62 -8.77 -20.04
CA VAL A 41 -8.59 -8.81 -18.93
C VAL A 41 -9.96 -9.27 -19.40
N LYS A 42 -10.48 -8.74 -20.51
CA LYS A 42 -11.79 -9.13 -21.07
C LYS A 42 -11.85 -10.62 -21.43
N ARG A 43 -10.78 -11.16 -22.02
CA ARG A 43 -10.67 -12.59 -22.36
C ARG A 43 -10.59 -13.44 -21.10
N LEU A 44 -9.78 -13.06 -20.11
CA LEU A 44 -9.66 -13.75 -18.83
C LEU A 44 -10.98 -13.74 -18.03
N LEU A 45 -11.76 -12.65 -18.09
CA LEU A 45 -13.10 -12.58 -17.50
C LEU A 45 -14.12 -13.50 -18.17
N SER A 46 -13.90 -13.83 -19.45
CA SER A 46 -14.76 -14.72 -20.23
C SER A 46 -14.32 -16.18 -20.15
N CYS A 47 -13.08 -16.42 -19.71
CA CYS A 47 -12.59 -17.75 -19.42
C CYS A 47 -13.24 -18.26 -18.13
N PRO A 48 -13.70 -19.52 -18.07
CA PRO A 48 -14.15 -20.14 -16.83
C PRO A 48 -13.01 -20.37 -15.81
N ALA A 49 -11.83 -19.76 -16.02
CA ALA A 49 -10.69 -19.77 -15.14
C ALA A 49 -11.15 -19.54 -13.69
N THR A 50 -11.04 -20.60 -12.90
CA THR A 50 -11.54 -20.68 -11.54
C THR A 50 -10.78 -19.65 -10.72
N GLY A 51 -11.47 -18.76 -10.00
CA GLY A 51 -10.82 -17.63 -9.29
C GLY A 51 -9.63 -18.02 -8.40
N LYS A 52 -9.56 -19.29 -8.00
CA LYS A 52 -8.42 -19.91 -7.33
C LYS A 52 -7.11 -19.83 -8.12
N VAL A 53 -7.10 -20.08 -9.44
CA VAL A 53 -5.85 -20.04 -10.25
C VAL A 53 -5.27 -18.63 -10.27
N ILE A 54 -6.14 -17.61 -10.36
CA ILE A 54 -5.73 -16.21 -10.33
C ILE A 54 -5.21 -15.84 -8.93
N ASP A 55 -5.90 -16.29 -7.89
CA ASP A 55 -5.48 -16.07 -6.50
C ASP A 55 -4.11 -16.70 -6.21
N ASP A 56 -3.90 -17.94 -6.65
CA ASP A 56 -2.65 -18.68 -6.50
C ASP A 56 -1.52 -18.00 -7.29
N PHE A 57 -1.81 -17.53 -8.51
CA PHE A 57 -0.85 -16.75 -9.31
C PHE A 57 -0.46 -15.44 -8.61
N MET A 58 -1.43 -14.68 -8.11
CA MET A 58 -1.18 -13.42 -7.42
C MET A 58 -0.35 -13.63 -6.15
N LYS A 59 -0.73 -14.62 -5.33
CA LYS A 59 0.03 -15.02 -4.13
C LYS A 59 1.47 -15.41 -4.47
N LEU A 60 1.67 -16.25 -5.47
CA LEU A 60 3.01 -16.66 -5.91
C LEU A 60 3.86 -15.46 -6.32
N LYS A 61 3.29 -14.53 -7.09
CA LYS A 61 4.00 -13.32 -7.54
C LYS A 61 4.30 -12.36 -6.40
N TYR A 62 3.46 -12.31 -5.39
CA TYR A 62 3.69 -11.50 -4.20
C TYR A 62 4.77 -12.12 -3.31
N ILE A 63 4.78 -13.44 -3.11
CA ILE A 63 5.86 -14.14 -2.38
C ILE A 63 7.23 -13.85 -3.01
N LYS A 64 7.35 -13.91 -4.35
CA LYS A 64 8.59 -13.55 -5.05
C LYS A 64 9.03 -12.09 -4.80
N ARG A 65 8.07 -11.17 -4.65
CA ARG A 65 8.35 -9.77 -4.28
C ARG A 65 8.88 -9.67 -2.85
N ILE A 66 8.29 -10.42 -1.90
CA ILE A 66 8.76 -10.52 -0.52
C ILE A 66 10.19 -11.03 -0.48
N GLU A 67 10.50 -12.10 -1.23
CA GLU A 67 11.84 -12.70 -1.32
C GLU A 67 12.87 -11.71 -1.89
N THR A 68 12.51 -11.00 -2.96
CA THR A 68 13.38 -9.98 -3.56
C THR A 68 13.70 -8.88 -2.54
N ARG A 69 12.70 -8.40 -1.79
CA ARG A 69 12.91 -7.37 -0.75
C ARG A 69 13.72 -7.93 0.43
N ARG A 70 13.50 -9.19 0.84
CA ARG A 70 14.28 -9.93 1.85
C ARG A 70 15.75 -10.08 1.49
N SER A 71 16.07 -10.18 0.19
CA SER A 71 17.47 -10.24 -0.27
C SER A 71 18.23 -8.92 -0.12
N ILE A 72 17.52 -7.79 0.06
CA ILE A 72 18.12 -6.47 0.28
C ILE A 72 18.30 -6.22 1.78
N ILE A 73 17.28 -6.54 2.58
CA ILE A 73 17.28 -6.40 4.04
C ILE A 73 16.32 -7.41 4.65
N SER A 74 16.76 -8.13 5.68
CA SER A 74 15.88 -9.08 6.39
C SER A 74 14.78 -8.36 7.17
N ASP A 75 13.70 -9.07 7.50
CA ASP A 75 12.59 -8.49 8.27
C ASP A 75 13.05 -8.05 9.68
N SER A 76 14.02 -8.75 10.26
CA SER A 76 14.59 -8.42 11.57
C SER A 76 15.40 -7.14 11.52
N GLU A 77 16.33 -7.04 10.56
CA GLU A 77 17.15 -5.84 10.37
C GLU A 77 16.29 -4.61 10.02
N LEU A 78 15.28 -4.77 9.17
CA LEU A 78 14.37 -3.67 8.84
C LEU A 78 13.60 -3.18 10.08
N LYS A 79 13.17 -4.09 10.97
CA LYS A 79 12.54 -3.71 12.24
C LYS A 79 13.51 -2.97 13.17
N GLU A 80 14.78 -3.35 13.19
CA GLU A 80 15.81 -2.64 13.96
C GLU A 80 16.02 -1.22 13.42
N GLU A 81 16.11 -1.04 12.10
CA GLU A 81 16.18 0.28 11.46
C GLU A 81 14.96 1.15 11.79
N LEU A 82 13.76 0.58 11.69
CA LEU A 82 12.52 1.28 12.06
C LEU A 82 12.49 1.66 13.54
N GLY A 83 13.04 0.80 14.42
CA GLY A 83 13.15 1.05 15.85
C GLY A 83 14.07 2.22 16.23
N LYS A 84 14.89 2.73 15.30
CA LYS A 84 15.71 3.94 15.49
C LYS A 84 14.88 5.22 15.46
N VAL A 85 13.68 5.20 14.87
CA VAL A 85 12.78 6.36 14.84
C VAL A 85 12.18 6.56 16.23
N LYS A 86 12.66 7.57 16.96
CA LYS A 86 12.22 7.88 18.34
C LYS A 86 11.12 8.92 18.42
N SER A 87 11.07 9.84 17.47
CA SER A 87 10.05 10.87 17.36
C SER A 87 9.31 10.72 16.03
N PHE A 88 7.99 10.82 16.11
CA PHE A 88 7.12 10.76 14.94
C PHE A 88 6.32 12.06 14.88
N SER A 89 6.76 13.00 14.03
CA SER A 89 6.12 14.29 13.84
C SER A 89 6.09 14.59 12.35
N TRP A 90 4.89 14.70 11.79
CA TRP A 90 4.74 14.94 10.36
C TRP A 90 5.28 16.31 9.94
N GLY A 91 5.10 17.36 10.76
CA GLY A 91 5.46 18.76 10.47
C GLY A 91 4.74 19.39 9.26
N VAL A 92 4.34 18.58 8.29
CA VAL A 92 3.66 18.89 7.03
C VAL A 92 2.71 17.74 6.69
N VAL A 93 1.57 18.06 6.09
CA VAL A 93 0.66 17.05 5.55
C VAL A 93 1.36 16.24 4.46
N GLN A 94 1.16 14.91 4.47
CA GLN A 94 1.74 14.00 3.49
C GLN A 94 1.44 14.46 2.05
N GLY A 95 2.47 14.56 1.22
CA GLY A 95 2.36 14.99 -0.18
C GLY A 95 2.30 16.51 -0.40
N GLN A 96 2.36 17.33 0.66
CA GLN A 96 2.22 18.79 0.56
C GLN A 96 3.50 19.58 0.88
N LEU A 97 4.66 18.92 0.95
CA LEU A 97 5.93 19.59 1.27
C LEU A 97 6.26 20.72 0.28
N ASP A 98 6.13 20.48 -1.02
CA ASP A 98 6.38 21.50 -2.05
C ASP A 98 5.42 22.68 -1.92
N GLN A 99 4.12 22.40 -1.70
CA GLN A 99 3.12 23.45 -1.49
C GLN A 99 3.45 24.32 -0.28
N LYS A 100 3.92 23.71 0.82
CA LYS A 100 4.39 24.44 2.02
C LYS A 100 5.59 25.32 1.68
N ILE A 101 6.58 24.81 0.95
CA ILE A 101 7.76 25.58 0.53
C ILE A 101 7.34 26.80 -0.30
N GLN A 102 6.47 26.59 -1.29
CA GLN A 102 5.98 27.66 -2.15
C GLN A 102 5.23 28.75 -1.36
N ALA A 103 4.34 28.34 -0.45
CA ALA A 103 3.49 29.25 0.31
C ALA A 103 4.23 29.99 1.43
N GLU A 104 5.07 29.29 2.20
CA GLU A 104 5.70 29.85 3.41
C GLU A 104 7.05 30.51 3.15
N TYR A 105 7.79 30.07 2.12
CA TYR A 105 9.15 30.54 1.86
C TYR A 105 9.22 31.37 0.57
N VAL A 106 8.86 30.79 -0.57
CA VAL A 106 9.08 31.42 -1.90
C VAL A 106 8.22 32.67 -2.11
N ARG A 107 6.91 32.60 -1.84
CA ARG A 107 5.97 33.70 -2.13
C ARG A 107 5.89 34.75 -1.02
N LYS A 108 6.40 34.45 0.17
CA LYS A 108 6.23 35.27 1.38
C LYS A 108 7.51 36.03 1.75
N ILE A 109 8.68 35.45 1.54
CA ILE A 109 9.95 36.04 1.96
C ILE A 109 10.61 36.72 0.76
N VAL A 110 10.66 38.05 0.79
CA VAL A 110 11.19 38.86 -0.33
C VAL A 110 12.70 39.06 -0.23
N ARG A 111 13.24 39.20 0.98
CA ARG A 111 14.67 39.48 1.19
C ARG A 111 15.45 38.17 1.27
N TYR A 112 16.53 38.11 0.49
CA TYR A 112 17.34 36.90 0.36
C TYR A 112 17.93 36.41 1.70
N GLU A 113 18.48 37.30 2.51
CA GLU A 113 19.05 36.93 3.81
C GLU A 113 17.99 36.39 4.79
N ASP A 114 16.79 36.97 4.77
CA ASP A 114 15.67 36.50 5.60
C ASP A 114 15.21 35.10 5.16
N LEU A 115 15.27 34.82 3.85
CA LEU A 115 14.98 33.50 3.29
C LEU A 115 16.01 32.48 3.76
N LEU A 116 17.31 32.79 3.62
CA LEU A 116 18.39 31.90 4.06
C LEU A 116 18.29 31.58 5.55
N ASN A 117 18.01 32.60 6.37
CA ASN A 117 17.84 32.41 7.82
C ASN A 117 16.62 31.53 8.13
N SER A 118 15.49 31.75 7.47
CA SER A 118 14.27 30.96 7.67
C SER A 118 14.42 29.50 7.24
N VAL A 119 15.13 29.25 6.14
CA VAL A 119 15.43 27.88 5.67
C VAL A 119 16.28 27.13 6.69
N LYS A 120 17.36 27.76 7.17
CA LYS A 120 18.26 27.17 8.18
C LYS A 120 17.57 26.94 9.52
N ALA A 121 16.69 27.87 9.93
CA ALA A 121 16.05 27.82 11.23
C ALA A 121 14.91 26.80 11.31
N LYS A 122 14.19 26.52 10.20
CA LYS A 122 12.94 25.75 10.25
C LYS A 122 12.73 24.75 9.11
N LEU A 123 13.02 25.14 7.86
CA LEU A 123 12.72 24.28 6.72
C LEU A 123 13.51 22.96 6.77
N HIS A 124 14.77 23.03 7.20
CA HIS A 124 15.61 21.86 7.36
C HIS A 124 14.95 20.80 8.26
N ASP A 125 14.43 21.21 9.42
CA ASP A 125 13.83 20.30 10.38
C ASP A 125 12.46 19.77 9.91
N ASP A 126 11.65 20.62 9.26
CA ASP A 126 10.39 20.22 8.64
C ASP A 126 10.61 19.16 7.54
N VAL A 127 11.59 19.38 6.65
CA VAL A 127 11.95 18.43 5.59
C VAL A 127 12.47 17.14 6.19
N THR A 128 13.36 17.22 7.18
CA THR A 128 13.94 16.04 7.84
C THR A 128 12.84 15.21 8.50
N SER A 129 11.94 15.85 9.26
CA SER A 129 10.83 15.18 9.93
C SER A 129 9.87 14.53 8.94
N TYR A 130 9.55 15.22 7.84
CA TYR A 130 8.71 14.71 6.77
C TYR A 130 9.32 13.47 6.09
N VAL A 131 10.60 13.51 5.73
CA VAL A 131 11.30 12.38 5.09
C VAL A 131 11.34 11.16 6.02
N ILE A 132 11.68 11.35 7.30
CA ILE A 132 11.70 10.27 8.29
C ILE A 132 10.30 9.66 8.45
N CYS A 133 9.26 10.48 8.60
CA CYS A 133 7.89 9.98 8.80
C CYS A 133 7.35 9.26 7.57
N THR A 134 7.58 9.79 6.36
CA THR A 134 7.16 9.14 5.12
C THR A 134 7.90 7.82 4.88
N TRP A 135 9.20 7.77 5.15
CA TRP A 135 9.99 6.55 5.09
C TRP A 135 9.51 5.51 6.10
N PHE A 136 9.31 5.91 7.36
CA PHE A 136 8.81 5.03 8.41
C PHE A 136 7.43 4.47 8.08
N ASN A 137 6.51 5.34 7.64
CA ASN A 137 5.15 4.94 7.23
C ASN A 137 5.20 3.95 6.05
N HIS A 138 6.05 4.19 5.06
CA HIS A 138 6.20 3.29 3.93
C HIS A 138 6.65 1.88 4.36
N TRP A 139 7.74 1.79 5.11
CA TRP A 139 8.34 0.50 5.46
C TRP A 139 7.54 -0.28 6.51
N THR A 140 6.90 0.42 7.45
CA THR A 140 5.93 -0.24 8.35
C THR A 140 4.73 -0.79 7.58
N THR A 141 4.19 -0.04 6.62
CA THR A 141 3.11 -0.52 5.74
C THR A 141 3.56 -1.76 4.96
N VAL A 142 4.75 -1.74 4.36
CA VAL A 142 5.31 -2.91 3.66
C VAL A 142 5.35 -4.12 4.59
N LEU A 143 5.91 -4.01 5.79
CA LEU A 143 5.98 -5.13 6.73
C LEU A 143 4.61 -5.66 7.14
N ILE A 144 3.65 -4.76 7.38
CA ILE A 144 2.29 -5.13 7.78
C ILE A 144 1.58 -5.84 6.63
N GLU A 145 1.63 -5.31 5.41
CA GLU A 145 1.04 -5.94 4.23
C GLU A 145 1.66 -7.30 3.94
N GLU A 146 2.99 -7.41 4.00
CA GLU A 146 3.70 -8.67 3.81
C GLU A 146 3.25 -9.72 4.84
N HIS A 147 3.10 -9.32 6.11
CA HIS A 147 2.64 -10.20 7.18
C HIS A 147 1.19 -10.64 6.98
N ILE A 148 0.27 -9.71 6.72
CA ILE A 148 -1.15 -10.01 6.49
C ILE A 148 -1.32 -10.93 5.27
N SER A 149 -0.50 -10.74 4.24
CA SER A 149 -0.51 -11.54 3.01
C SER A 149 -0.14 -13.01 3.22
N THR A 150 0.45 -13.38 4.37
CA THR A 150 0.71 -14.79 4.71
C THR A 150 -0.56 -15.56 5.05
N HIS A 151 -1.66 -14.86 5.37
CA HIS A 151 -2.90 -15.50 5.75
C HIS A 151 -3.59 -16.15 4.54
N HIS A 152 -4.03 -17.40 4.66
CA HIS A 152 -4.58 -18.19 3.54
C HIS A 152 -5.81 -17.57 2.85
N LYS A 153 -6.61 -16.78 3.57
CA LYS A 153 -7.76 -16.02 3.01
C LYS A 153 -7.41 -14.68 2.37
N VAL A 154 -6.16 -14.25 2.41
CA VAL A 154 -5.71 -12.97 1.85
C VAL A 154 -5.10 -13.20 0.47
N VAL A 155 -5.46 -12.37 -0.49
CA VAL A 155 -4.81 -12.26 -1.80
C VAL A 155 -4.36 -10.80 -1.95
N PRO A 156 -3.06 -10.51 -1.92
CA PRO A 156 -2.58 -9.13 -2.05
C PRO A 156 -2.63 -8.63 -3.49
N THR A 157 -2.78 -7.32 -3.68
CA THR A 157 -2.65 -6.69 -4.99
C THR A 157 -1.19 -6.71 -5.47
N LEU A 158 -0.97 -6.84 -6.79
CA LEU A 158 0.38 -6.77 -7.38
C LEU A 158 0.74 -5.38 -7.91
N LYS A 159 -0.27 -4.51 -8.03
CA LYS A 159 -0.21 -3.13 -8.48
C LYS A 159 -1.21 -2.34 -7.65
N ASN A 160 -0.84 -1.12 -7.28
CA ASN A 160 -1.73 -0.20 -6.58
C ASN A 160 -3.01 0.05 -7.41
N ILE A 161 -4.15 -0.25 -6.78
CA ILE A 161 -5.48 0.23 -7.19
C ILE A 161 -5.96 1.15 -6.09
N LYS A 162 -6.47 2.32 -6.47
CA LYS A 162 -7.04 3.27 -5.51
C LYS A 162 -8.10 2.59 -4.64
N GLY A 163 -7.84 2.54 -3.32
CA GLY A 163 -8.75 2.01 -2.32
C GLY A 163 -8.83 0.48 -2.26
N ILE A 164 -7.84 -0.23 -2.80
CA ILE A 164 -7.75 -1.70 -2.69
C ILE A 164 -6.28 -2.09 -2.52
N ASP A 165 -5.95 -2.62 -1.35
CA ASP A 165 -4.61 -3.15 -1.05
C ASP A 165 -4.61 -4.67 -1.08
N ILE A 166 -5.69 -5.29 -0.59
CA ILE A 166 -5.84 -6.75 -0.47
C ILE A 166 -7.25 -7.21 -0.83
N PHE A 167 -7.40 -8.51 -1.09
CA PHE A 167 -8.68 -9.21 -1.11
C PHE A 167 -8.72 -10.18 0.06
N PHE A 168 -9.64 -10.00 1.00
CA PHE A 168 -9.86 -10.90 2.13
C PHE A 168 -11.18 -11.64 1.95
N ASP A 169 -11.13 -12.97 2.02
CA ASP A 169 -12.29 -13.87 1.84
C ASP A 169 -13.13 -13.55 0.59
N GLY A 170 -12.43 -13.20 -0.51
CA GLY A 170 -13.05 -12.90 -1.79
C GLY A 170 -13.69 -11.52 -1.91
N GLN A 171 -13.41 -10.57 -1.01
CA GLN A 171 -13.86 -9.17 -1.10
C GLN A 171 -12.65 -8.21 -1.02
N PRO A 172 -12.67 -7.06 -1.72
CA PRO A 172 -11.57 -6.10 -1.67
C PRO A 172 -11.59 -5.29 -0.36
N PHE A 173 -10.41 -4.97 0.14
CA PHE A 173 -10.22 -4.12 1.31
C PHE A 173 -9.09 -3.12 1.06
N ASP A 174 -9.31 -1.91 1.56
CA ASP A 174 -8.32 -0.87 1.74
C ASP A 174 -7.73 -1.03 3.15
N LEU A 175 -6.44 -1.31 3.24
CA LEU A 175 -5.77 -1.45 4.52
C LEU A 175 -5.50 -0.05 5.06
N LYS A 176 -5.97 0.18 6.29
CA LYS A 176 -5.71 1.41 7.03
C LYS A 176 -5.13 1.06 8.38
N VAL A 177 -3.99 1.66 8.68
CA VAL A 177 -3.31 1.53 9.95
C VAL A 177 -3.48 2.84 10.69
N THR A 178 -3.91 2.76 11.95
CA THR A 178 -4.07 3.91 12.82
C THR A 178 -3.59 3.57 14.22
N TYR A 179 -3.25 4.59 14.99
CA TYR A 179 -2.99 4.44 16.41
C TYR A 179 -4.30 4.27 17.15
N LEU A 180 -4.35 3.33 18.08
CA LEU A 180 -5.43 3.26 19.04
C LEU A 180 -5.32 4.45 20.00
N PRO A 181 -6.44 5.04 20.44
CA PRO A 181 -6.42 6.07 21.48
C PRO A 181 -5.68 5.59 22.72
N ARG A 182 -5.06 6.53 23.45
CA ARG A 182 -4.53 6.23 24.79
C ARG A 182 -5.68 5.66 25.63
N ASP A 183 -5.41 4.57 26.32
CA ASP A 183 -6.36 3.82 27.17
C ASP A 183 -7.46 3.03 26.42
N TYR A 184 -7.39 2.93 25.09
CA TYR A 184 -8.28 2.02 24.36
C TYR A 184 -7.85 0.57 24.57
N GLU A 185 -8.71 -0.25 25.16
CA GLU A 185 -8.45 -1.67 25.39
C GLU A 185 -8.70 -2.48 24.11
N PRO A 186 -7.67 -3.06 23.46
CA PRO A 186 -7.84 -3.74 22.16
C PRO A 186 -8.83 -4.91 22.22
N ARG A 187 -8.95 -5.58 23.37
CA ARG A 187 -9.90 -6.68 23.59
C ARG A 187 -11.35 -6.25 23.42
N TYR A 188 -11.67 -4.99 23.73
CA TYR A 188 -13.01 -4.45 23.51
C TYR A 188 -13.45 -4.57 22.05
N ALA A 189 -12.53 -4.34 21.09
CA ALA A 189 -12.83 -4.46 19.67
C ALA A 189 -13.24 -5.88 19.26
N THR A 190 -12.64 -6.89 19.89
CA THR A 190 -12.93 -8.31 19.61
C THR A 190 -14.17 -8.81 20.36
N GLU A 191 -14.42 -8.30 21.56
CA GLU A 191 -15.54 -8.74 22.42
C GLU A 191 -16.85 -8.05 22.04
N SER A 192 -16.78 -6.77 21.64
CA SER A 192 -17.94 -5.93 21.32
C SER A 192 -17.82 -5.27 19.94
N PRO A 193 -17.61 -6.03 18.84
CA PRO A 193 -17.35 -5.47 17.52
C PRO A 193 -18.50 -4.65 16.93
N LYS A 194 -19.74 -4.88 17.39
CA LYS A 194 -20.92 -4.12 16.93
C LYS A 194 -20.92 -2.68 17.41
N ASP A 195 -20.35 -2.43 18.59
CA ASP A 195 -20.29 -1.08 19.17
C ASP A 195 -19.31 -0.18 18.42
N LEU A 196 -18.45 -0.77 17.58
CA LEU A 196 -17.53 -0.05 16.69
C LEU A 196 -18.17 0.37 15.37
N ALA A 197 -19.36 -0.16 15.03
CA ALA A 197 -20.00 0.03 13.73
C ALA A 197 -20.98 1.22 13.70
N ILE A 198 -20.73 2.25 14.51
CA ILE A 198 -21.54 3.48 14.57
C ILE A 198 -21.41 4.28 13.27
#